data_AF-A0A7W2IXK4-F1
#
_entry.id   AF-A0A7W2IXK4-F1
#
_cell.length_a   1.000
_cell.length_b   1.000
_cell.length_c   1.000
_cell.angle_alpha   90.00
_cell.angle_beta   90.00
_cell.angle_gamma   90.00
#
_symmetry.space_group_name_H-M   'P 1'
#
loop_
_entity.id
_entity.type
_entity.pdbx_description
1 polymer ?
#
loop_
_entity_poly.entity_id
_entity_poly.type
_entity_poly.pdbx_seq_one_letter_code
_entity_poly.pdbx_strand_id
1 'polypeptide(L)'
;MKTCLLSLLGLVFFSCHTTPRQMVAEKKISTSTMVKDTNAIATEVNDTLEAISYADYYLVITNSSKNYKALHNDMLAIHKQFAIDIDTLGRYYDTQLNQIILPKDNEDEIYAGSYYPRRYEDLSLSIEYASYYKEPIEIDPEHYPTQMVLVAGMFANKKSADSLQMVLKNTYPKTTVQKSKVYIGCMH
;
A
#
# COMPACT_ATOMS: atom_id res chain seq x y z
N MET A 1 -22.79 -14.04 61.53
CA MET A 1 -22.14 -15.37 61.48
C MET A 1 -21.33 -15.41 60.20
N LYS A 2 -20.03 -15.13 60.26
CA LYS A 2 -18.90 -16.10 60.38
C LYS A 2 -18.62 -16.88 59.07
N THR A 3 -17.54 -16.46 58.40
CA THR A 3 -16.50 -17.25 57.66
C THR A 3 -16.98 -18.07 56.44
N CYS A 4 -16.20 -18.40 55.41
CA CYS A 4 -14.76 -18.64 55.24
C CYS A 4 -14.50 -18.66 53.71
N LEU A 5 -13.65 -17.81 53.15
CA LEU A 5 -12.26 -18.10 52.76
C LEU A 5 -12.03 -19.52 52.20
N LEU A 6 -11.76 -19.65 50.89
CA LEU A 6 -10.62 -20.45 50.43
C LEU A 6 -10.21 -20.10 48.98
N SER A 7 -8.94 -19.71 48.90
CA SER A 7 -8.14 -19.43 47.73
C SER A 7 -7.83 -20.74 46.97
N LEU A 8 -7.84 -20.71 45.63
CA LEU A 8 -7.06 -21.67 44.86
C LEU A 8 -6.27 -20.94 43.78
N LEU A 9 -4.97 -20.91 44.07
CA LEU A 9 -3.87 -20.40 43.28
C LEU A 9 -3.60 -21.40 42.13
N GLY A 10 -3.83 -20.99 40.89
CA GLY A 10 -3.49 -21.76 39.69
C GLY A 10 -2.37 -21.07 38.92
N LEU A 11 -1.12 -21.30 39.32
CA LEU A 11 0.07 -20.95 38.54
C LEU A 11 0.13 -21.84 37.30
N VAL A 12 -0.05 -21.26 36.12
CA VAL A 12 0.27 -21.91 34.85
C VAL A 12 1.51 -21.24 34.27
N PHE A 13 2.67 -21.82 34.56
CA PHE A 13 3.90 -21.58 33.80
C PHE A 13 3.80 -22.36 32.49
N PHE A 14 3.55 -21.68 31.37
CA PHE A 14 3.85 -22.24 30.05
C PHE A 14 5.11 -21.59 29.48
N SER A 15 6.07 -22.47 29.23
CA SER A 15 7.44 -22.25 28.80
C SER A 15 7.57 -21.37 27.57
N CYS A 16 8.53 -20.44 27.65
CA CYS A 16 9.12 -19.76 26.52
C CYS A 16 10.03 -20.75 25.77
N HIS A 17 9.63 -21.20 24.58
CA HIS A 17 10.52 -21.91 23.66
C HIS A 17 11.21 -20.88 22.75
N THR A 18 12.42 -20.46 23.16
CA THR A 18 13.34 -19.72 22.30
C THR A 18 14.09 -20.70 21.41
N THR A 19 13.78 -20.70 20.12
CA THR A 19 14.53 -21.41 19.08
C THR A 19 15.92 -20.77 18.92
N PRO A 20 17.02 -21.54 18.97
CA PRO A 20 18.35 -20.99 18.72
C PRO A 20 18.54 -20.63 17.25
N ARG A 21 18.87 -19.36 17.01
CA ARG A 21 19.28 -18.76 15.74
C ARG A 21 20.62 -19.38 15.30
N GLN A 22 20.63 -20.18 14.24
CA GLN A 22 21.87 -20.59 13.58
C GLN A 22 22.51 -19.38 12.89
N MET A 23 23.71 -19.03 13.33
CA MET A 23 24.58 -18.08 12.65
C MET A 23 25.18 -18.76 11.42
N VAL A 24 24.80 -18.29 10.24
CA VAL A 24 25.48 -18.64 8.99
C VAL A 24 26.76 -17.83 8.90
N ALA A 25 27.87 -18.55 8.77
CA ALA A 25 29.21 -18.01 8.66
C ALA A 25 29.38 -17.13 7.41
N GLU A 26 29.93 -15.95 7.64
CA GLU A 26 30.36 -14.99 6.63
C GLU A 26 31.60 -15.53 5.90
N LYS A 27 31.42 -16.00 4.67
CA LYS A 27 32.55 -16.37 3.80
C LYS A 27 33.07 -15.11 3.10
N LYS A 28 34.12 -14.51 3.67
CA LYS A 28 35.00 -13.57 2.97
C LYS A 28 35.52 -14.21 1.68
N ILE A 29 35.19 -13.63 0.53
CA ILE A 29 35.88 -13.94 -0.72
C ILE A 29 36.73 -12.73 -1.12
N SER A 30 38.01 -13.05 -1.26
CA SER A 30 39.16 -12.22 -1.50
C SER A 30 39.07 -11.47 -2.83
N THR A 31 39.39 -10.19 -2.78
CA THR A 31 39.77 -9.35 -3.90
C THR A 31 40.98 -9.96 -4.61
N SER A 32 40.89 -10.18 -5.92
CA SER A 32 42.07 -10.31 -6.79
C SER A 32 41.87 -9.48 -8.05
N THR A 33 42.62 -8.39 -8.10
CA THR A 33 42.87 -7.52 -9.24
C THR A 33 43.36 -8.31 -10.46
N MET A 34 42.73 -8.10 -11.62
CA MET A 34 43.34 -8.30 -12.92
C MET A 34 42.96 -7.11 -13.80
N VAL A 35 43.93 -6.22 -14.00
CA VAL A 35 43.92 -5.15 -15.00
C VAL A 35 44.21 -5.77 -16.36
N LYS A 36 43.36 -5.50 -17.35
CA LYS A 36 43.82 -5.44 -18.73
C LYS A 36 42.98 -4.43 -19.51
N ASP A 37 43.62 -3.31 -19.83
CA ASP A 37 43.17 -2.31 -20.79
C ASP A 37 42.84 -2.95 -22.14
N THR A 38 41.70 -2.60 -22.72
CA THR A 38 41.59 -2.29 -24.15
C THR A 38 40.43 -1.32 -24.36
N ASN A 39 40.74 -0.23 -25.05
CA ASN A 39 39.91 0.89 -25.45
C ASN A 39 38.69 0.49 -26.31
N ALA A 40 37.70 1.38 -26.31
CA ALA A 40 36.57 1.53 -27.23
C ALA A 40 35.33 0.64 -26.97
N ILE A 41 34.28 1.23 -26.40
CA ILE A 41 33.18 1.88 -27.13
C ILE A 41 32.27 2.53 -26.06
N ALA A 42 32.20 3.86 -26.07
CA ALA A 42 31.16 4.57 -25.35
C ALA A 42 29.85 4.38 -26.12
N THR A 43 28.98 3.52 -25.61
CA THR A 43 27.61 3.39 -26.11
C THR A 43 26.70 3.13 -24.91
N GLU A 44 25.95 4.19 -24.58
CA GLU A 44 24.58 4.16 -24.10
C GLU A 44 24.27 3.31 -22.87
N VAL A 45 24.51 3.91 -21.70
CA VAL A 45 23.81 3.53 -20.46
C VAL A 45 23.06 4.76 -19.97
N ASN A 46 22.03 5.17 -20.73
CA ASN A 46 21.08 6.19 -20.27
C ASN A 46 19.61 5.71 -20.25
N ASP A 47 19.34 4.51 -20.80
CA ASP A 47 17.96 3.98 -20.93
C ASP A 47 17.53 3.10 -19.74
N THR A 48 18.44 2.80 -18.80
CA THR A 48 18.16 1.89 -17.68
C THR A 48 17.72 2.60 -16.39
N LEU A 49 17.89 3.93 -16.30
CA LEU A 49 17.53 4.72 -15.11
C LEU A 49 16.13 5.33 -15.20
N GLU A 50 15.61 5.62 -16.40
CA GLU A 50 14.23 6.09 -16.57
C GLU A 50 13.19 4.96 -16.41
N ALA A 51 13.58 3.71 -16.72
CA ALA A 51 12.74 2.52 -16.57
C ALA A 51 12.37 2.16 -15.12
N ILE A 52 12.99 2.79 -14.11
CA ILE A 52 12.79 2.48 -12.68
C ILE A 52 11.73 3.38 -12.02
N SER A 53 11.14 4.32 -12.76
CA SER A 53 10.20 5.28 -12.16
C SER A 53 8.78 4.75 -12.02
N TYR A 54 8.38 3.73 -12.78
CA TYR A 54 7.01 3.19 -12.76
C TYR A 54 7.02 1.66 -12.71
N ALA A 55 6.04 1.09 -12.00
CA ALA A 55 5.76 -0.34 -11.99
C ALA A 55 4.30 -0.61 -12.33
N ASP A 56 4.06 -1.77 -12.95
CA ASP A 56 2.70 -2.24 -13.22
C ASP A 56 2.14 -2.93 -11.96
N TYR A 57 0.99 -2.47 -11.49
CA TYR A 57 0.22 -3.10 -10.41
C TYR A 57 -1.21 -3.43 -10.84
N TYR A 58 -1.84 -4.31 -10.09
CA TYR A 58 -3.24 -4.70 -10.23
C TYR A 58 -4.00 -4.27 -8.99
N LEU A 59 -4.83 -3.23 -9.13
CA LEU A 59 -5.69 -2.71 -8.08
C LEU A 59 -7.01 -3.47 -8.07
N VAL A 60 -7.46 -3.89 -6.89
CA VAL A 60 -8.81 -4.44 -6.69
C VAL A 60 -9.71 -3.31 -6.25
N ILE A 61 -10.59 -2.84 -7.15
CA ILE A 61 -11.47 -1.70 -6.92
C ILE A 61 -12.87 -2.21 -6.65
N THR A 62 -13.46 -1.91 -5.49
CA THR A 62 -14.80 -2.40 -5.12
C THR A 62 -15.92 -1.46 -5.55
N ASN A 63 -15.65 -0.16 -5.55
CA ASN A 63 -16.57 0.89 -6.00
C ASN A 63 -15.82 2.15 -6.43
N SER A 64 -16.50 3.05 -7.14
CA SER A 64 -15.96 4.35 -7.54
C SER A 64 -17.04 5.42 -7.47
N SER A 65 -16.70 6.64 -7.03
CA SER A 65 -17.63 7.77 -6.88
C SER A 65 -16.90 9.10 -6.71
N LYS A 66 -17.59 10.22 -6.91
CA LYS A 66 -17.14 11.55 -6.45
C LYS A 66 -17.55 11.87 -5.01
N ASN A 67 -18.39 11.02 -4.40
CA ASN A 67 -18.87 11.20 -3.04
C ASN A 67 -17.98 10.41 -2.06
N TYR A 68 -17.08 11.11 -1.37
CA TYR A 68 -16.18 10.51 -0.39
C TYR A 68 -16.93 9.78 0.72
N LYS A 69 -17.99 10.38 1.27
CA LYS A 69 -18.77 9.79 2.37
C LYS A 69 -19.38 8.45 1.98
N ALA A 70 -19.88 8.32 0.75
CA ALA A 70 -20.41 7.06 0.24
C ALA A 70 -19.32 5.98 0.17
N LEU A 71 -18.15 6.30 -0.39
CA LEU A 71 -17.01 5.37 -0.45
C LEU A 71 -16.47 5.02 0.94
N HIS A 72 -16.44 5.97 1.87
CA HIS A 72 -16.00 5.73 3.24
C HIS A 72 -16.94 4.77 3.98
N ASN A 73 -18.25 4.89 3.77
CA ASN A 73 -19.20 3.93 4.32
C ASN A 73 -19.02 2.53 3.74
N ASP A 74 -18.80 2.42 2.42
CA ASP A 74 -18.49 1.15 1.77
C ASP A 74 -17.18 0.54 2.33
N MET A 75 -16.16 1.38 2.55
CA MET A 75 -14.87 0.99 3.12
C MET A 75 -15.03 0.41 4.53
N LEU A 76 -15.76 1.09 5.42
CA LEU A 76 -16.04 0.59 6.77
C LEU A 76 -16.85 -0.72 6.74
N ALA A 77 -17.79 -0.86 5.79
CA ALA A 77 -18.57 -2.08 5.63
C ALA A 77 -17.68 -3.26 5.19
N ILE A 78 -16.78 -3.05 4.22
CA ILE A 78 -15.84 -4.09 3.77
C ILE A 78 -14.89 -4.47 4.91
N HIS A 79 -14.32 -3.49 5.61
CA HIS A 79 -13.44 -3.72 6.76
C HIS A 79 -14.13 -4.62 7.79
N LYS A 80 -15.36 -4.26 8.19
CA LYS A 80 -16.14 -5.03 9.16
C LYS A 80 -16.42 -6.46 8.71
N GLN A 81 -16.68 -6.67 7.42
CA GLN A 81 -17.10 -7.98 6.89
C GLN A 81 -15.92 -8.91 6.57
N PHE A 82 -14.83 -8.36 6.02
CA PHE A 82 -13.70 -9.14 5.51
C PHE A 82 -12.44 -9.01 6.34
N ALA A 83 -12.43 -8.16 7.37
CA ALA A 83 -11.28 -7.87 8.22
C ALA A 83 -10.04 -7.43 7.42
N ILE A 84 -10.25 -6.73 6.29
CA ILE A 84 -9.17 -6.06 5.55
C ILE A 84 -8.89 -4.75 6.28
N ASP A 85 -7.65 -4.51 6.67
CA ASP A 85 -7.25 -3.28 7.38
C ASP A 85 -7.48 -2.04 6.53
N ILE A 86 -7.64 -0.89 7.17
CA ILE A 86 -7.74 0.41 6.50
C ILE A 86 -6.39 1.12 6.67
N ASP A 87 -5.76 1.46 5.55
CA ASP A 87 -4.56 2.29 5.55
C ASP A 87 -4.76 3.52 4.67
N THR A 88 -4.94 4.66 5.32
CA THR A 88 -5.10 5.94 4.63
C THR A 88 -3.76 6.63 4.36
N LEU A 89 -2.61 6.06 4.73
CA LEU A 89 -1.29 6.69 4.62
C LEU A 89 -1.24 8.07 5.33
N GLY A 90 -1.96 8.20 6.44
CA GLY A 90 -2.08 9.46 7.19
C GLY A 90 -2.96 10.53 6.53
N ARG A 91 -3.55 10.25 5.36
CA ARG A 91 -4.44 11.19 4.66
C ARG A 91 -5.83 11.22 5.30
N TYR A 92 -6.50 12.36 5.17
CA TYR A 92 -7.90 12.55 5.55
C TYR A 92 -8.66 13.31 4.46
N TYR A 93 -10.00 13.23 4.48
CA TYR A 93 -10.83 14.04 3.59
C TYR A 93 -11.14 15.39 4.23
N ASP A 94 -10.57 16.45 3.67
CA ASP A 94 -10.88 17.82 4.01
C ASP A 94 -12.21 18.24 3.35
N THR A 95 -13.23 18.45 4.18
CA THR A 95 -14.58 18.81 3.70
C THR A 95 -14.69 20.26 3.23
N GLN A 96 -13.75 21.14 3.58
CA GLN A 96 -13.74 22.53 3.11
C GLN A 96 -13.18 22.58 1.70
N LEU A 97 -12.13 21.81 1.43
CA LEU A 97 -11.46 21.72 0.12
C LEU A 97 -12.11 20.68 -0.80
N ASN A 98 -12.88 19.74 -0.26
CA ASN A 98 -13.37 18.54 -0.92
C ASN A 98 -12.24 17.62 -1.43
N GLN A 99 -11.16 17.50 -0.65
CA GLN A 99 -9.92 16.82 -1.05
C GLN A 99 -9.48 15.75 -0.05
N ILE A 100 -8.77 14.73 -0.52
CA ILE A 100 -8.03 13.77 0.28
C ILE A 100 -6.59 14.29 0.34
N ILE A 101 -6.13 14.71 1.52
CA ILE A 101 -4.82 15.34 1.71
C ILE A 101 -4.16 14.84 2.98
N LEU A 102 -2.83 15.00 3.05
CA LEU A 102 -2.11 14.93 4.31
C LEU A 102 -2.43 16.15 5.19
N PRO A 103 -2.26 16.05 6.52
CA PRO A 103 -2.28 17.20 7.41
C PRO A 103 -1.35 18.32 6.95
N LYS A 104 -1.73 19.58 7.20
CA LYS A 104 -0.91 20.74 6.84
C LYS A 104 0.35 20.88 7.70
N ASP A 105 0.38 20.20 8.84
CA ASP A 105 1.48 20.10 9.78
C ASP A 105 2.18 18.74 9.70
N ASN A 106 2.06 18.05 8.57
CA ASN A 106 2.80 16.81 8.32
C ASN A 106 4.31 17.06 8.40
N GLU A 107 5.07 16.07 8.91
CA GLU A 107 6.54 16.15 9.02
C GLU A 107 7.23 16.30 7.66
N ASP A 108 6.59 15.79 6.61
CA ASP A 108 6.98 15.98 5.23
C ASP A 108 6.40 17.29 4.69
N GLU A 109 7.20 18.35 4.76
CA GLU A 109 6.81 19.69 4.34
C GLU A 109 6.43 19.77 2.84
N ILE A 110 6.92 18.84 2.01
CA ILE A 110 6.67 18.83 0.57
C ILE A 110 5.25 18.34 0.28
N TYR A 111 4.77 17.33 1.01
CA TYR A 111 3.43 16.78 0.82
C TYR A 111 2.40 17.26 1.85
N ALA A 112 2.79 18.09 2.82
CA ALA A 112 1.88 18.71 3.78
C ALA A 112 0.74 19.46 3.05
N GLY A 113 -0.51 19.11 3.37
CA GLY A 113 -1.70 19.68 2.71
C GLY A 113 -1.93 19.23 1.26
N SER A 114 -1.14 18.27 0.76
CA SER A 114 -1.25 17.72 -0.60
C SER A 114 -1.71 16.25 -0.56
N TYR A 115 -2.10 15.73 -1.73
CA TYR A 115 -2.39 14.30 -1.87
C TYR A 115 -1.09 13.50 -2.06
N TYR A 116 -0.98 12.38 -1.36
CA TYR A 116 0.15 11.46 -1.46
C TYR A 116 -0.36 10.08 -1.90
N PRO A 117 -0.07 9.57 -3.11
CA PRO A 117 -0.66 8.33 -3.62
C PRO A 117 -0.05 7.07 -2.97
N ARG A 118 -0.81 5.98 -2.97
CA ARG A 118 -0.30 4.64 -2.65
C ARG A 118 0.56 4.13 -3.80
N ARG A 119 1.74 3.59 -3.48
CA ARG A 119 2.76 3.21 -4.49
C ARG A 119 3.26 1.78 -4.44
N TYR A 120 2.91 1.04 -3.39
CA TYR A 120 3.45 -0.29 -3.13
C TYR A 120 2.34 -1.32 -2.92
N GLU A 121 2.71 -2.60 -3.08
CA GLU A 121 1.80 -3.71 -2.81
C GLU A 121 1.36 -3.69 -1.37
N ASP A 122 0.06 -3.84 -1.16
CA ASP A 122 -0.51 -3.96 0.15
C ASP A 122 -1.97 -4.46 0.07
N LEU A 123 -2.36 -5.28 1.05
CA LEU A 123 -3.72 -5.77 1.25
C LEU A 123 -4.39 -4.91 2.32
N SER A 124 -4.74 -3.68 1.93
CA SER A 124 -5.53 -2.81 2.77
C SER A 124 -6.49 -1.97 1.95
N LEU A 125 -7.48 -1.43 2.64
CA LEU A 125 -8.50 -0.55 2.10
C LEU A 125 -8.01 0.89 2.11
N SER A 126 -8.20 1.57 0.99
CA SER A 126 -8.02 3.01 0.89
C SER A 126 -8.91 3.63 -0.18
N ILE A 127 -9.26 4.91 0.03
CA ILE A 127 -9.91 5.72 -0.99
C ILE A 127 -8.82 6.53 -1.69
N GLU A 128 -8.73 6.37 -3.00
CA GLU A 128 -7.68 6.94 -3.82
C GLU A 128 -8.29 7.79 -4.95
N TYR A 129 -7.53 8.75 -5.48
CA TYR A 129 -7.94 9.45 -6.69
C TYR A 129 -7.74 8.58 -7.92
N ALA A 130 -8.79 8.44 -8.74
CA ALA A 130 -8.73 7.56 -9.92
C ALA A 130 -7.67 8.02 -10.94
N SER A 131 -7.41 9.32 -11.01
CA SER A 131 -6.48 9.94 -11.96
C SER A 131 -5.02 9.48 -11.80
N TYR A 132 -4.64 9.06 -10.58
CA TYR A 132 -3.31 8.54 -10.28
C TYR A 132 -3.08 7.09 -10.72
N TYR A 133 -4.13 6.38 -11.14
CA TYR A 133 -4.07 4.96 -11.49
C TYR A 133 -4.71 4.63 -12.85
N LYS A 134 -5.30 5.61 -13.52
CA LYS A 134 -5.90 5.44 -14.84
C LYS A 134 -4.98 6.05 -15.89
N GLU A 135 -4.86 5.39 -17.05
CA GLU A 135 -4.12 5.92 -18.20
C GLU A 135 -5.02 6.83 -19.07
N PRO A 136 -4.53 7.99 -19.55
CA PRO A 136 -3.25 8.60 -19.18
C PRO A 136 -3.26 9.09 -17.72
N ILE A 137 -2.12 8.98 -17.04
CA ILE A 137 -1.99 9.44 -15.64
C ILE A 137 -2.15 10.97 -15.59
N GLU A 138 -3.10 11.42 -14.79
CA GLU A 138 -3.37 12.83 -14.51
C GLU A 138 -3.03 13.10 -13.04
N ILE A 139 -1.87 13.74 -12.83
CA ILE A 139 -1.41 14.20 -11.52
C ILE A 139 -2.10 15.54 -11.28
N ASP A 140 -2.95 15.56 -10.27
CA ASP A 140 -3.76 16.71 -9.83
C ASP A 140 -4.98 17.04 -10.72
N PRO A 141 -6.20 16.73 -10.24
CA PRO A 141 -7.41 17.09 -10.96
C PRO A 141 -7.61 18.61 -10.96
N GLU A 142 -8.04 19.16 -12.09
CA GLU A 142 -8.34 20.59 -12.23
C GLU A 142 -9.45 21.07 -11.27
N HIS A 143 -10.37 20.18 -10.89
CA HIS A 143 -11.55 20.51 -10.09
C HIS A 143 -11.88 19.40 -9.08
N TYR A 144 -12.31 19.82 -7.89
CA TYR A 144 -12.78 18.94 -6.83
C TYR A 144 -14.29 19.08 -6.56
N PRO A 145 -14.99 17.99 -6.13
CA PRO A 145 -14.47 16.64 -5.95
C PRO A 145 -14.23 15.93 -7.30
N THR A 146 -13.09 15.24 -7.41
CA THR A 146 -12.79 14.40 -8.57
C THR A 146 -13.29 12.97 -8.38
N GLN A 147 -13.15 12.15 -9.42
CA GLN A 147 -13.45 10.73 -9.36
C GLN A 147 -12.48 10.03 -8.39
N MET A 148 -13.04 9.35 -7.39
CA MET A 148 -12.30 8.50 -6.45
C MET A 148 -12.65 7.03 -6.69
N VAL A 149 -11.77 6.15 -6.22
CA VAL A 149 -11.92 4.69 -6.22
C VAL A 149 -11.69 4.16 -4.81
N LEU A 150 -12.47 3.17 -4.40
CA LEU A 150 -12.23 2.40 -3.19
C LEU A 150 -11.40 1.17 -3.56
N VAL A 151 -10.13 1.20 -3.18
CA VAL A 151 -9.16 0.14 -3.40
C VAL A 151 -9.20 -0.80 -2.19
N ALA A 152 -9.29 -2.11 -2.43
CA ALA A 152 -9.23 -3.14 -1.39
C ALA A 152 -7.90 -3.91 -1.37
N GLY A 153 -7.02 -3.61 -2.32
CA GLY A 153 -5.66 -4.12 -2.36
C GLY A 153 -4.94 -3.74 -3.66
N MET A 154 -3.62 -3.71 -3.62
CA MET A 154 -2.73 -3.48 -4.74
C MET A 154 -1.70 -4.61 -4.80
N PHE A 155 -1.57 -5.27 -5.96
CA PHE A 155 -0.73 -6.46 -6.11
C PHE A 155 0.15 -6.36 -7.35
N ALA A 156 1.40 -6.79 -7.30
CA ALA A 156 2.21 -6.91 -8.52
C ALA A 156 1.75 -8.09 -9.38
N ASN A 157 1.14 -9.10 -8.75
CA ASN A 157 0.66 -10.30 -9.43
C ASN A 157 -0.86 -10.26 -9.67
N LYS A 158 -1.28 -10.37 -10.93
CA LYS A 158 -2.70 -10.43 -11.33
C LYS A 158 -3.48 -11.54 -10.63
N LYS A 159 -2.88 -12.71 -10.41
CA LYS A 159 -3.55 -13.85 -9.77
C LYS A 159 -3.96 -13.54 -8.33
N SER A 160 -3.14 -12.79 -7.59
CA SER A 160 -3.48 -12.34 -6.23
C SER A 160 -4.66 -11.37 -6.25
N ALA A 161 -4.65 -10.41 -7.18
CA ALA A 161 -5.76 -9.48 -7.38
C ALA A 161 -7.07 -10.18 -7.80
N ASP A 162 -7.00 -11.12 -8.75
CA ASP A 162 -8.14 -11.92 -9.20
C ASP A 162 -8.70 -12.77 -8.03
N SER A 163 -7.84 -13.31 -7.17
CA SER A 163 -8.25 -14.09 -6.00
C SER A 163 -9.05 -13.24 -5.02
N LEU A 164 -8.57 -12.04 -4.68
CA LEU A 164 -9.32 -11.11 -3.82
C LEU A 164 -10.62 -10.64 -4.49
N GLN A 165 -10.59 -10.33 -5.79
CA GLN A 165 -11.78 -9.96 -6.56
C GLN A 165 -12.87 -11.02 -6.45
N MET A 166 -12.55 -12.30 -6.66
CA MET A 166 -13.53 -13.39 -6.58
C MET A 166 -14.21 -13.46 -5.22
N VAL A 167 -13.47 -13.25 -4.13
CA VAL A 167 -14.01 -13.22 -2.76
C VAL A 167 -14.97 -12.05 -2.58
N LEU A 168 -14.55 -10.83 -2.97
CA LEU A 168 -15.33 -9.62 -2.77
C LEU A 168 -16.55 -9.51 -3.68
N LYS A 169 -16.47 -10.02 -4.92
CA LYS A 169 -17.51 -9.86 -5.95
C LYS A 169 -18.85 -10.51 -5.59
N ASN A 170 -18.85 -11.49 -4.68
CA ASN A 170 -20.08 -12.11 -4.16
C ASN A 170 -20.95 -11.14 -3.36
N THR A 171 -20.35 -10.19 -2.64
CA THR A 171 -21.07 -9.17 -1.85
C THR A 171 -21.03 -7.80 -2.52
N TYR A 172 -19.93 -7.46 -3.19
CA TYR A 172 -19.69 -6.19 -3.86
C TYR A 172 -19.56 -6.44 -5.38
N PRO A 173 -20.68 -6.58 -6.12
CA PRO A 173 -20.66 -7.04 -7.51
C PRO A 173 -19.95 -6.09 -8.50
N LYS A 174 -19.75 -4.82 -8.10
CA LYS A 174 -18.97 -3.83 -8.87
C LYS A 174 -17.47 -4.04 -8.77
N THR A 175 -16.99 -5.03 -8.01
CA THR A 175 -15.57 -5.27 -7.83
C THR A 175 -14.87 -5.64 -9.14
N THR A 176 -13.85 -4.87 -9.51
CA THR A 176 -13.02 -5.04 -10.71
C THR A 176 -11.53 -5.12 -10.35
N VAL A 177 -10.74 -5.67 -11.27
CA VAL A 177 -9.29 -5.61 -11.23
C VAL A 177 -8.84 -4.63 -12.32
N GLN A 178 -8.10 -3.60 -11.95
CA GLN A 178 -7.54 -2.61 -12.87
C GLN A 178 -6.02 -2.75 -12.89
N LYS A 179 -5.44 -2.95 -14.08
CA LYS A 179 -4.00 -2.82 -14.27
C LYS A 179 -3.65 -1.33 -14.36
N SER A 180 -2.64 -0.89 -13.63
CA SER A 180 -2.23 0.51 -13.51
C SER A 180 -0.71 0.63 -13.54
N LYS A 181 -0.19 1.68 -14.19
CA LYS A 181 1.20 2.11 -14.02
C LYS A 181 1.26 3.03 -12.81
N VAL A 182 2.09 2.70 -11.83
CA VAL A 182 2.20 3.45 -10.57
C VAL A 182 3.63 3.94 -10.46
N TYR A 183 3.79 5.23 -10.14
CA TYR A 183 5.10 5.81 -9.89
C TYR A 183 5.69 5.18 -8.62
N ILE A 184 6.89 4.60 -8.73
CA ILE A 184 7.62 3.95 -7.64
C ILE A 184 8.99 4.61 -7.35
N GLY A 185 9.31 5.71 -8.04
CA GLY A 185 10.51 6.49 -7.78
C GLY A 185 10.50 7.16 -6.40
N CYS A 186 11.54 7.87 -6.03
CA CYS A 186 11.58 8.56 -4.74
C CYS A 186 10.55 9.71 -4.72
N MET A 187 9.60 9.63 -3.79
CA MET A 187 8.85 10.81 -3.32
C MET A 187 9.62 11.32 -2.11
N HIS A 188 10.01 12.59 -2.14
CA HIS A 188 10.90 13.20 -1.15
C HIS A 188 10.32 13.15 0.25
#